data_AF-A0A0D7BPU3-F1
#
_entry.id   AF-A0A0D7BPU3-F1
#
_cell.length_a   1.000
_cell.length_b   1.000
_cell.length_c   1.000
_cell.angle_alpha   90.00
_cell.angle_beta   90.00
_cell.angle_gamma   90.00
#
_symmetry.space_group_name_H-M   'P 1'
#
loop_
_entity.id
_entity.type
_entity.pdbx_description
1 polymer ?
#
loop_
_entity_poly.entity_id
_entity_poly.type
_entity_poly.pdbx_seq_one_letter_code
_entity_poly.pdbx_strand_id
1 'polypeptide(L)'
;DGLAAKYNKNVVVCHTKHEYHWDGVQGVDWYHEHFEVDIAIGGTIGYEVYVASSGTFKRNGDGGEINWGWNGVLARGAEDNGSRLTFASR
;
A
#
# COMPACT_ATOMS: atom_id res chain seq x y z
N ASP A 1 0.33 3.59 16.51
CA ASP A 1 -0.81 3.41 15.58
C ASP A 1 -0.97 4.70 14.76
N GLY A 2 -0.51 4.71 13.51
CA GLY A 2 -0.33 5.93 12.69
C GLY A 2 -1.60 6.43 11.96
N LEU A 3 -1.43 7.05 10.79
CA LEU A 3 -2.51 7.60 9.94
C LEU A 3 -3.72 6.65 9.77
N ALA A 4 -3.48 5.35 9.65
CA ALA A 4 -4.52 4.33 9.50
C ALA A 4 -5.56 4.32 10.65
N ALA A 5 -5.13 4.56 11.89
CA ALA A 5 -6.03 4.62 13.04
C ALA A 5 -6.80 5.93 13.12
N LYS A 6 -6.19 7.05 12.69
CA LYS A 6 -6.83 8.38 12.69
C LYS A 6 -7.96 8.48 11.66
N TYR A 7 -7.79 7.85 10.50
CA TYR A 7 -8.75 7.94 9.39
C TYR A 7 -9.62 6.69 9.21
N ASN A 8 -9.39 5.66 10.03
CA ASN A 8 -9.99 4.34 9.87
C ASN A 8 -9.82 3.82 8.44
N LYS A 9 -8.61 3.86 7.88
CA LYS A 9 -8.32 3.42 6.50
C LYS A 9 -7.28 2.31 6.47
N ASN A 10 -7.26 1.60 5.34
CA ASN A 10 -6.17 0.71 4.98
C ASN A 10 -5.07 1.53 4.29
N VAL A 11 -3.82 1.21 4.60
CA VAL A 11 -2.64 1.89 4.07
C VAL A 11 -1.69 0.87 3.46
N VAL A 12 -1.19 1.15 2.26
CA VAL A 12 -0.11 0.37 1.62
C VAL A 12 0.99 1.33 1.18
N VAL A 13 2.23 0.97 1.43
CA VAL A 13 3.43 1.69 0.97
C VAL A 13 4.28 0.70 0.18
N CYS A 14 4.67 1.01 -1.05
CA CYS A 14 5.39 0.08 -1.92
C CYS A 14 6.33 0.80 -2.88
N HIS A 15 7.60 0.39 -2.91
CA HIS A 15 8.59 0.87 -3.89
C HIS A 15 8.60 0.03 -5.17
N THR A 16 8.37 -1.27 -5.04
CA THR A 16 8.48 -2.22 -6.17
C THR A 16 7.29 -2.15 -7.11
N LYS A 17 7.44 -2.67 -8.33
CA LYS A 17 6.31 -2.82 -9.27
C LYS A 17 5.14 -3.53 -8.60
N HIS A 18 3.92 -3.06 -8.85
CA HIS A 18 2.72 -3.63 -8.26
C HIS A 18 1.49 -3.33 -9.12
N GLU A 19 0.41 -3.99 -8.77
CA GLU A 19 -0.95 -3.80 -9.29
C GLU A 19 -1.84 -3.39 -8.12
N TYR A 20 -2.80 -2.51 -8.37
CA TYR A 20 -3.78 -2.11 -7.38
C TYR A 20 -5.14 -1.92 -8.03
N HIS A 21 -6.18 -2.10 -7.22
CA HIS A 21 -7.54 -1.71 -7.54
C HIS A 21 -8.21 -1.28 -6.24
N TRP A 22 -8.61 -0.03 -6.14
CA TRP A 22 -9.28 0.51 -4.96
C TRP A 22 -10.73 0.82 -5.29
N ASP A 23 -11.62 0.50 -4.36
CA ASP A 23 -13.04 0.77 -4.55
C ASP A 23 -13.32 2.28 -4.53
N GLY A 24 -14.20 2.74 -5.40
CA GLY A 24 -14.62 4.14 -5.48
C GLY A 24 -13.71 5.02 -6.35
N VAL A 25 -13.73 6.32 -6.07
CA VAL A 25 -13.10 7.36 -6.89
C VAL A 25 -11.82 7.89 -6.22
N GLN A 26 -10.73 7.97 -6.98
CA GLN A 26 -9.47 8.55 -6.50
C GLN A 26 -9.64 10.02 -6.12
N GLY A 27 -9.06 10.42 -4.98
CA GLY A 27 -9.21 11.75 -4.39
C GLY A 27 -10.48 11.94 -3.56
N VAL A 28 -11.38 10.95 -3.55
CA VAL A 28 -12.62 10.97 -2.76
C VAL A 28 -12.65 9.78 -1.79
N ASP A 29 -12.66 8.56 -2.33
CA ASP A 29 -12.77 7.32 -1.56
C ASP A 29 -11.42 6.70 -1.22
N TRP A 30 -10.43 6.96 -2.08
CA TRP A 30 -9.05 6.54 -1.89
C TRP A 30 -8.07 7.59 -2.40
N TYR A 31 -6.86 7.56 -1.85
CA TYR A 31 -5.79 8.50 -2.18
C TYR A 31 -4.52 7.75 -2.58
N HIS A 32 -3.74 8.37 -3.45
CA HIS A 32 -2.44 7.87 -3.89
C HIS A 32 -1.47 9.03 -4.04
N GLU A 33 -0.26 8.84 -3.54
CA GLU A 33 0.85 9.78 -3.63
C GLU A 33 2.16 9.03 -3.87
N HIS A 34 3.03 9.63 -4.69
CA HIS A 34 4.40 9.20 -4.85
C HIS A 34 5.30 10.07 -3.95
N PHE A 35 6.13 9.44 -3.11
CA PHE A 35 7.02 10.13 -2.20
C PHE A 35 8.47 9.64 -2.35
N GLU A 36 9.40 10.56 -2.55
CA GLU A 36 10.83 10.29 -2.67
C GLU A 36 11.52 10.45 -1.30
N VAL A 37 12.25 9.42 -0.88
CA VAL A 37 13.07 9.45 0.35
C VAL A 37 14.52 9.67 -0.04
N ASP A 38 15.12 10.77 0.44
CA ASP A 38 16.57 11.00 0.30
C ASP A 38 17.37 9.97 1.10
N ILE A 39 18.35 9.32 0.46
CA ILE A 39 19.24 8.38 1.14
C ILE A 39 20.61 9.00 1.40
N ALA A 40 21.18 8.69 2.57
CA ALA A 40 22.41 9.33 3.09
C ALA A 40 23.65 9.15 2.20
N ILE A 41 23.64 8.18 1.27
CA ILE A 41 24.74 7.89 0.34
C ILE A 41 24.54 8.55 -1.05
N GLY A 42 23.52 9.39 -1.21
CA GLY A 42 23.16 10.06 -2.46
C GLY A 42 22.11 9.29 -3.27
N GLY A 43 21.23 10.03 -3.95
CA GLY A 43 20.06 9.51 -4.66
C GLY A 43 18.78 9.51 -3.81
N THR A 44 17.68 9.05 -4.41
CA THR A 44 16.37 8.93 -3.75
C THR A 44 15.77 7.54 -3.97
N ILE A 45 14.89 7.12 -3.06
CA ILE A 45 14.04 5.94 -3.23
C ILE A 45 12.58 6.39 -3.23
N GLY A 46 11.92 6.22 -4.37
CA GLY A 46 10.50 6.54 -4.53
C GLY A 46 9.59 5.44 -3.99
N TYR A 47 8.59 5.82 -3.21
CA TYR A 47 7.55 4.93 -2.70
C TYR A 47 6.18 5.41 -3.17
N GLU A 48 5.34 4.47 -3.58
CA GLU A 48 3.91 4.72 -3.77
C GLU A 48 3.17 4.48 -2.45
N VAL A 49 2.36 5.45 -2.03
CA VAL A 49 1.53 5.41 -0.83
C VAL A 49 0.07 5.38 -1.22
N TYR A 50 -0.68 4.40 -0.73
CA TYR A 50 -2.12 4.28 -0.93
C TYR A 50 -2.86 4.36 0.40
N VAL A 51 -3.97 5.08 0.41
CA VAL A 51 -4.91 5.13 1.53
C VAL A 51 -6.31 4.87 1.00
N ALA A 52 -6.96 3.79 1.42
CA ALA A 52 -8.25 3.38 0.86
C ALA A 52 -9.17 2.71 1.90
N SER A 53 -10.48 2.69 1.64
CA SER A 53 -11.41 1.92 2.48
C SER A 53 -11.35 0.43 2.18
N SER A 54 -11.35 0.02 0.90
CA SER A 54 -11.30 -1.39 0.49
C SER A 54 -10.74 -1.51 -0.93
N GLY A 55 -10.33 -2.71 -1.29
CA GLY A 55 -9.78 -3.00 -2.61
C GLY A 55 -8.75 -4.12 -2.59
N THR A 56 -7.95 -4.20 -3.64
CA THR A 56 -6.88 -5.19 -3.79
C THR A 56 -5.55 -4.53 -4.09
N PHE A 57 -4.49 -5.15 -3.60
CA PHE A 57 -3.12 -4.77 -3.90
C PHE A 57 -2.31 -6.04 -4.16
N LYS A 58 -1.53 -6.06 -5.23
CA LYS A 58 -0.59 -7.15 -5.52
C LYS A 58 0.80 -6.58 -5.80
N ARG A 59 1.76 -6.95 -4.97
CA ARG A 59 3.17 -6.69 -5.25
C ARG A 59 3.67 -7.66 -6.32
N ASN A 60 4.41 -7.14 -7.30
CA ASN A 60 5.03 -7.93 -8.36
C ASN A 60 6.55 -8.00 -8.16
N GLY A 61 7.11 -9.21 -8.29
CA GLY A 61 8.54 -9.48 -8.02
C GLY A 61 8.80 -9.94 -6.58
N ASP A 62 10.04 -10.29 -6.28
CA ASP A 62 10.46 -10.75 -4.96
C ASP A 62 10.55 -9.60 -3.96
N GLY A 63 10.91 -8.41 -4.43
CA GLY A 63 10.88 -7.12 -3.75
C GLY A 63 11.68 -7.04 -2.45
N GLY A 64 12.20 -8.14 -1.91
CA GLY A 64 12.69 -8.21 -0.54
C GLY A 64 11.62 -7.84 0.51
N GLU A 65 11.92 -8.10 1.77
CA GLU A 65 11.04 -7.71 2.88
C GLU A 65 11.01 -6.18 3.11
N ILE A 66 12.02 -5.46 2.62
CA ILE A 66 12.27 -4.05 2.97
C ILE A 66 11.54 -3.04 2.07
N ASN A 67 11.09 -3.42 0.88
CA ASN A 67 10.63 -2.45 -0.13
C ASN A 67 9.12 -2.17 -0.11
N TRP A 68 8.38 -2.68 0.87
CA TRP A 68 6.95 -2.42 1.02
C TRP A 68 6.44 -2.71 2.44
N GLY A 69 5.26 -2.19 2.77
CA GLY A 69 4.56 -2.46 4.01
C GLY A 69 3.09 -2.05 3.93
N TRP A 70 2.25 -2.60 4.80
CA TRP A 70 0.83 -2.27 4.84
C TRP A 70 0.27 -2.34 6.26
N ASN A 71 -0.81 -1.60 6.50
CA ASN A 71 -1.61 -1.68 7.72
C ASN A 71 -3.09 -1.62 7.35
N GLY A 72 -3.88 -2.58 7.80
CA GLY A 72 -5.28 -2.64 7.44
C GLY A 72 -5.98 -3.91 7.92
N VAL A 73 -7.24 -4.05 7.52
CA VAL A 73 -8.05 -5.26 7.74
C VAL A 73 -8.17 -6.00 6.41
N LEU A 74 -7.79 -7.27 6.38
CA LEU A 74 -7.98 -8.10 5.19
C LEU A 74 -9.34 -8.79 5.23
N ALA A 75 -10.01 -8.85 4.07
CA ALA A 75 -11.25 -9.59 3.89
C ALA A 75 -11.03 -11.12 3.91
N ARG A 76 -9.78 -11.56 3.69
CA ARG A 76 -9.34 -12.96 3.68
C ARG A 76 -7.85 -13.01 3.98
N GLY A 77 -7.31 -14.19 4.30
CA GLY A 77 -5.87 -14.38 4.45
C GLY A 77 -5.11 -13.93 3.20
N ALA A 78 -3.86 -13.48 3.39
CA ALA A 78 -3.03 -13.04 2.27
C ALA A 78 -2.80 -14.19 1.27
N GLU A 79 -2.79 -13.85 -0.02
CA GLU A 79 -2.75 -14.78 -1.15
C GLU A 79 -1.40 -14.64 -1.89
N ASP A 80 -1.14 -15.51 -2.86
CA ASP A 80 0.07 -15.48 -3.70
C ASP A 80 1.37 -15.39 -2.86
N ASN A 81 1.52 -16.27 -1.86
CA ASN A 81 2.62 -16.27 -0.89
C ASN A 81 2.81 -14.92 -0.16
N GLY A 82 1.69 -14.25 0.16
CA GLY A 82 1.67 -12.97 0.86
C GLY A 82 1.82 -11.75 -0.03
N SER A 83 1.95 -11.91 -1.35
CA SER A 83 2.10 -10.78 -2.28
C SER A 83 0.77 -10.13 -2.69
N ARG A 84 -0.35 -10.86 -2.59
CA ARG A 84 -1.69 -10.36 -2.91
C ARG A 84 -2.52 -10.16 -1.64
N LEU A 85 -3.10 -8.97 -1.52
CA LEU A 85 -3.92 -8.55 -0.40
C LEU A 85 -5.30 -8.12 -0.91
N THR A 86 -6.34 -8.55 -0.21
CA THR A 86 -7.71 -8.07 -0.40
C THR A 86 -8.15 -7.40 0.89
N PHE A 87 -8.30 -6.08 0.86
CA PHE A 87 -8.65 -5.26 2.02
C PHE A 87 -10.17 -5.18 2.19
N ALA A 88 -10.63 -5.39 3.43
CA ALA A 88 -12.01 -5.15 3.84
C ALA A 88 -12.24 -3.66 4.14
N SER A 89 -13.49 -3.23 3.99
CA SER A 89 -13.90 -1.85 4.27
C SER A 89 -13.56 -1.43 5.69
N ARG A 90 -12.95 -0.25 5.79
CA ARG A 90 -12.61 0.45 7.02
C ARG A 90 -13.07 1.92 6.92
#